data_AF-A0A7W9PS49-F1
#
_entry.id   AF-A0A7W9PS49-F1
#
_cell.length_a   1.000
_cell.length_b   1.000
_cell.length_c   1.000
_cell.angle_alpha   90.00
_cell.angle_beta   90.00
_cell.angle_gamma   90.00
#
_symmetry.space_group_name_H-M   'P 1'
#
loop_
_entity.id
_entity.type
_entity.pdbx_description
1 polymer ?
#
loop_
_entity_poly.entity_id
_entity_poly.type
_entity_poly.pdbx_seq_one_letter_code
_entity_poly.pdbx_strand_id
1 'polypeptide(L)'
;MTAERDGWAGTGWDWTDVGDIRRRLGEGADPEKWSGGRPLHRAATFGSPEVVAELAGRVADVDALENGVTALWEAVVSRKPENARALAAAGADPWRPSLGGWSPGRLSLAGPTPDLFPAPAGVRLTTSERAAAEEAVRLSTALGEFDHDGFGLACVAGIDAAEAVRRLEAAPVADEVIGELLEDPYEYDMDESAQIIGVTSVPGGCVVTQPWGYAPHMPGVLTRLSAGTVCYGLYANPKSGNQGGIARDGAVEGWDLHPGGGPYENDTPEEVLNAYLYQYNAVAYCCAFVGLRPTDPRAVVGTPDTWVQLPERDYWSP
;
A
#
# COMPACT_ATOMS: atom_id res chain seq x y z
N MET A 1 -26.86 21.87 23.88
CA MET A 1 -25.91 20.80 24.26
C MET A 1 -24.53 21.30 23.87
N THR A 2 -23.74 21.75 24.83
CA THR A 2 -22.32 22.01 24.62
C THR A 2 -21.66 20.67 24.29
N ALA A 3 -21.01 20.55 23.14
CA ALA A 3 -20.16 19.39 22.87
C ALA A 3 -19.19 19.26 24.06
N GLU A 4 -19.29 18.17 24.81
CA GLU A 4 -18.30 17.85 25.84
C GLU A 4 -16.94 17.85 25.14
N ARG A 5 -16.07 18.77 25.56
CA ARG A 5 -14.71 18.83 25.03
C ARG A 5 -13.99 17.64 25.63
N ASP A 6 -13.46 16.79 24.77
CA ASP A 6 -12.65 15.60 25.13
C ASP A 6 -11.35 15.94 25.88
N GLY A 7 -11.02 17.23 26.02
CA GLY A 7 -9.85 17.74 26.75
C GLY A 7 -8.55 17.70 25.95
N TRP A 8 -8.60 17.32 24.67
CA TRP A 8 -7.45 17.23 23.78
C TRP A 8 -7.37 18.39 22.77
N ALA A 9 -8.05 19.50 23.05
CA ALA A 9 -8.07 20.65 22.15
C ALA A 9 -6.64 21.12 21.82
N GLY A 10 -6.35 21.27 20.53
CA GLY A 10 -5.04 21.67 20.04
C GLY A 10 -3.96 20.58 20.06
N THR A 11 -4.28 19.35 20.49
CA THR A 11 -3.40 18.20 20.26
C THR A 11 -3.44 17.87 18.77
N GLY A 12 -2.27 17.97 18.14
CA GLY A 12 -2.10 17.61 16.74
C GLY A 12 -1.93 16.10 16.55
N TRP A 13 -1.20 15.77 15.50
CA TRP A 13 -0.92 14.39 15.11
C TRP A 13 0.28 13.78 15.85
N ASP A 14 1.07 14.59 16.55
CA ASP A 14 2.22 14.17 17.34
C ASP A 14 1.81 13.80 18.78
N TRP A 15 2.00 12.53 19.13
CA TRP A 15 1.61 11.94 20.41
C TRP A 15 2.83 11.43 21.18
N THR A 16 3.97 12.11 21.07
CA THR A 16 5.25 11.65 21.65
C THR A 16 5.59 12.28 23.01
N ASP A 17 5.02 13.44 23.34
CA ASP A 17 5.28 14.16 24.59
C ASP A 17 4.42 13.61 25.76
N VAL A 18 4.98 12.67 26.51
CA VAL A 18 4.32 12.10 27.71
C VAL A 18 4.03 13.14 28.80
N GLY A 19 4.82 14.23 28.87
CA GLY A 19 4.59 15.31 29.84
C GLY A 19 3.31 16.08 29.52
N ASP A 20 3.12 16.44 28.26
CA ASP A 20 1.90 17.10 27.79
C ASP A 20 0.68 16.19 27.96
N ILE A 21 0.79 14.91 27.58
CA ILE A 21 -0.30 13.93 27.73
C ILE A 21 -0.70 13.79 29.20
N ARG A 22 0.26 13.62 30.12
CA ARG A 22 -0.01 13.54 31.56
C ARG A 22 -0.69 14.79 32.10
N ARG A 23 -0.21 15.96 31.69
CA ARG A 23 -0.79 17.25 32.09
C ARG A 23 -2.26 17.34 31.66
N ARG A 24 -2.56 17.03 30.41
CA ARG A 24 -3.95 17.06 29.87
C ARG A 24 -4.86 16.07 30.57
N LEU A 25 -4.40 14.84 30.81
CA LEU A 25 -5.13 13.84 31.59
C LEU A 25 -5.40 14.35 33.02
N GLY A 26 -4.43 15.02 33.64
CA GLY A 26 -4.59 15.66 34.95
C GLY A 26 -5.60 16.82 34.96
N GLU A 27 -5.76 17.50 33.81
CA GLU A 27 -6.76 18.57 33.59
C GLU A 27 -8.15 18.03 33.20
N GLY A 28 -8.32 16.70 33.12
CA GLY A 28 -9.60 16.05 32.85
C GLY A 28 -9.83 15.67 31.39
N ALA A 29 -8.77 15.57 30.56
CA ALA A 29 -8.90 14.97 29.23
C ALA A 29 -9.36 13.51 29.32
N ASP A 30 -10.25 13.12 28.41
CA ASP A 30 -10.85 11.79 28.37
C ASP A 30 -9.89 10.81 27.66
N PRO A 31 -9.31 9.81 28.36
CA PRO A 31 -8.42 8.83 27.74
C PRO A 31 -9.11 7.92 26.72
N GLU A 32 -10.44 7.92 26.66
CA GLU A 32 -11.24 7.07 25.76
C GLU A 32 -11.70 7.79 24.49
N LYS A 33 -11.62 9.13 24.43
CA LYS A 33 -12.18 9.92 23.33
C LYS A 33 -11.22 11.00 22.84
N TRP A 34 -11.03 11.06 21.53
CA TRP A 34 -10.29 12.11 20.86
C TRP A 34 -10.82 12.32 19.46
N SER A 35 -11.46 13.47 19.20
CA SER A 35 -11.90 13.85 17.84
C SER A 35 -12.65 12.76 17.06
N GLY A 36 -13.50 11.98 17.74
CA GLY A 36 -14.26 10.87 17.14
C GLY A 36 -13.55 9.52 17.12
N GLY A 37 -12.29 9.46 17.56
CA GLY A 37 -11.48 8.26 17.72
C GLY A 37 -11.00 8.03 19.16
N ARG A 38 -10.01 7.14 19.35
CA ARG A 38 -9.44 6.79 20.66
C ARG A 38 -7.99 7.28 20.80
N PRO A 39 -7.64 7.99 21.89
CA PRO A 39 -6.26 8.40 22.18
C PRO A 39 -5.23 7.28 22.09
N LEU A 40 -5.56 6.09 22.64
CA LEU A 40 -4.63 4.97 22.69
C LEU A 40 -4.26 4.43 21.30
N HIS A 41 -5.24 4.30 20.38
CA HIS A 41 -5.00 3.90 19.00
C HIS A 41 -4.14 4.92 18.26
N ARG A 42 -4.39 6.22 18.50
CA ARG A 42 -3.56 7.28 17.92
C ARG A 42 -2.11 7.21 18.43
N ALA A 43 -1.91 7.01 19.73
CA ALA A 43 -0.60 6.84 20.32
C ALA A 43 0.11 5.57 19.83
N ALA A 44 -0.64 4.49 19.58
CA ALA A 44 -0.08 3.26 19.04
C ALA A 44 0.64 3.48 17.70
N THR A 45 0.07 4.32 16.82
CA THR A 45 0.63 4.59 15.49
C THR A 45 1.64 5.75 15.49
N PHE A 46 1.40 6.82 16.24
CA PHE A 46 2.16 8.07 16.12
C PHE A 46 2.84 8.55 17.40
N GLY A 47 2.63 7.83 18.50
CA GLY A 47 3.18 8.18 19.81
C GLY A 47 4.45 7.44 20.15
N SER A 48 4.93 7.73 21.36
CA SER A 48 6.05 7.03 21.99
C SER A 48 5.56 5.88 22.89
N PRO A 49 6.40 4.88 23.19
CA PRO A 49 6.06 3.80 24.11
C PRO A 49 5.63 4.31 25.49
N GLU A 50 6.18 5.43 25.95
CA GLU A 50 5.85 6.07 27.22
C GLU A 50 4.43 6.66 27.21
N VAL A 51 4.02 7.28 26.08
CA VAL A 51 2.66 7.78 25.91
C VAL A 51 1.66 6.63 25.81
N VAL A 52 2.02 5.59 25.07
CA VAL A 52 1.21 4.36 24.99
C VAL A 52 1.00 3.76 26.36
N ALA A 53 2.07 3.60 27.16
CA ALA A 53 1.98 3.07 28.51
C ALA A 53 1.14 3.96 29.44
N GLU A 54 1.28 5.30 29.35
CA GLU A 54 0.47 6.23 30.13
C GLU A 54 -1.02 6.10 29.79
N LEU A 55 -1.38 6.10 28.50
CA LEU A 55 -2.78 5.99 28.07
C LEU A 55 -3.36 4.61 28.37
N ALA A 56 -2.60 3.54 28.15
CA ALA A 56 -3.05 2.18 28.45
C ALA A 56 -3.35 1.98 29.94
N GLY A 57 -2.65 2.68 30.83
CA GLY A 57 -2.94 2.68 32.27
C GLY A 57 -4.17 3.49 32.69
N ARG A 58 -4.82 4.21 31.75
CA ARG A 58 -5.95 5.12 32.01
C ARG A 58 -7.26 4.65 31.37
N VAL A 59 -7.18 3.79 30.37
CA VAL A 59 -8.36 3.22 29.70
C VAL A 59 -8.97 2.08 30.53
N ALA A 60 -10.26 1.85 30.34
CA ALA A 60 -10.97 0.75 30.99
C ALA A 60 -10.68 -0.60 30.31
N ASP A 61 -10.44 -0.58 29.00
CA ASP A 61 -10.14 -1.75 28.17
C ASP A 61 -9.06 -1.39 27.14
N VAL A 62 -7.88 -1.99 27.29
CA VAL A 62 -6.74 -1.79 26.37
C VAL A 62 -6.98 -2.41 25.00
N ASP A 63 -7.87 -3.41 24.91
CA ASP A 63 -8.28 -4.09 23.68
C ASP A 63 -9.59 -3.54 23.10
N ALA A 64 -10.01 -2.35 23.56
CA ALA A 64 -11.16 -1.67 22.99
C ALA A 64 -10.94 -1.42 21.48
N LEU A 65 -12.02 -1.53 20.71
CA LEU A 65 -11.94 -1.40 19.26
C LEU A 65 -12.17 0.04 18.81
N GLU A 66 -11.44 0.43 17.77
CA GLU A 66 -11.69 1.59 16.92
C GLU A 66 -11.69 1.07 15.48
N ASN A 67 -12.73 1.39 14.70
CA ASN A 67 -12.87 0.91 13.31
C ASN A 67 -12.63 -0.60 13.15
N GLY A 68 -13.11 -1.40 14.11
CA GLY A 68 -12.99 -2.86 14.10
C GLY A 68 -11.66 -3.44 14.59
N VAL A 69 -10.66 -2.60 14.94
CA VAL A 69 -9.31 -3.06 15.31
C VAL A 69 -8.85 -2.54 16.68
N THR A 70 -7.90 -3.25 17.30
CA THR A 70 -7.30 -2.85 18.60
C THR A 70 -6.15 -1.87 18.38
N ALA A 71 -5.75 -1.13 19.42
CA ALA A 71 -4.54 -0.31 19.37
C ALA A 71 -3.29 -1.17 19.07
N LEU A 72 -3.29 -2.45 19.49
CA LEU A 72 -2.19 -3.37 19.22
C LEU A 72 -2.08 -3.75 17.75
N TRP A 73 -3.22 -3.91 17.07
CA TRP A 73 -3.25 -4.07 15.61
C TRP A 73 -2.60 -2.88 14.91
N GLU A 74 -3.00 -1.66 15.28
CA GLU A 74 -2.47 -0.42 14.72
C GLU A 74 -0.96 -0.31 14.89
N ALA A 75 -0.43 -0.61 16.08
CA ALA A 75 1.01 -0.60 16.34
C ALA A 75 1.77 -1.62 15.47
N VAL A 76 1.24 -2.83 15.29
CA VAL A 76 1.88 -3.87 14.48
C VAL A 76 1.85 -3.49 12.99
N VAL A 77 0.69 -3.11 12.46
CA VAL A 77 0.53 -2.71 11.06
C VAL A 77 1.40 -1.49 10.76
N SER A 78 1.49 -0.52 11.67
CA SER A 78 2.28 0.70 11.50
C SER A 78 3.78 0.53 11.80
N ARG A 79 4.25 -0.71 11.95
CA ARG A 79 5.67 -1.04 12.21
C ARG A 79 6.24 -0.34 13.45
N LYS A 80 5.47 -0.29 14.55
CA LYS A 80 5.84 0.31 15.85
C LYS A 80 6.06 -0.77 16.92
N PRO A 81 7.17 -1.53 16.87
CA PRO A 81 7.38 -2.66 17.78
C PRO A 81 7.43 -2.25 19.25
N GLU A 82 8.02 -1.10 19.59
CA GLU A 82 8.08 -0.66 20.99
C GLU A 82 6.71 -0.26 21.54
N ASN A 83 5.87 0.38 20.72
CA ASN A 83 4.48 0.70 21.09
C ASN A 83 3.67 -0.60 21.26
N ALA A 84 3.88 -1.57 20.36
CA ALA A 84 3.24 -2.88 20.45
C ALA A 84 3.64 -3.65 21.72
N ARG A 85 4.92 -3.57 22.13
CA ARG A 85 5.39 -4.14 23.41
C ARG A 85 4.79 -3.43 24.61
N ALA A 86 4.68 -2.10 24.58
CA ALA A 86 4.05 -1.33 25.65
C ALA A 86 2.57 -1.71 25.84
N LEU A 87 1.82 -1.88 24.75
CA LEU A 87 0.43 -2.37 24.77
C LEU A 87 0.33 -3.78 25.34
N ALA A 88 1.16 -4.72 24.89
CA ALA A 88 1.18 -6.08 25.41
C ALA A 88 1.55 -6.13 26.91
N ALA A 89 2.50 -5.28 27.34
CA ALA A 89 2.86 -5.15 28.75
C ALA A 89 1.71 -4.56 29.60
N ALA A 90 0.85 -3.76 29.00
CA ALA A 90 -0.36 -3.23 29.62
C ALA A 90 -1.56 -4.20 29.56
N GLY A 91 -1.39 -5.40 28.98
CA GLY A 91 -2.39 -6.46 28.98
C GLY A 91 -3.17 -6.65 27.69
N ALA A 92 -2.82 -5.95 26.61
CA ALA A 92 -3.43 -6.18 25.29
C ALA A 92 -3.09 -7.59 24.78
N ASP A 93 -4.08 -8.32 24.25
CA ASP A 93 -3.88 -9.69 23.75
C ASP A 93 -3.32 -9.69 22.31
N PRO A 94 -2.05 -10.09 22.08
CA PRO A 94 -1.47 -10.14 20.74
C PRO A 94 -2.06 -11.24 19.87
N TRP A 95 -2.76 -12.22 20.45
CA TRP A 95 -3.23 -13.40 19.73
C TRP A 95 -4.74 -13.37 19.44
N ARG A 96 -5.42 -12.29 19.85
CA ARG A 96 -6.80 -12.01 19.48
C ARG A 96 -6.94 -11.83 17.96
N PRO A 97 -7.80 -12.62 17.28
CA PRO A 97 -8.07 -12.43 15.86
C PRO A 97 -8.67 -11.05 15.57
N SER A 98 -8.31 -10.51 14.41
CA SER A 98 -8.74 -9.23 13.86
C SER A 98 -9.04 -9.43 12.36
N LEU A 99 -8.62 -8.50 11.50
CA LEU A 99 -8.96 -8.49 10.07
C LEU A 99 -8.46 -9.75 9.36
N GLY A 100 -9.30 -10.31 8.47
CA GLY A 100 -8.97 -11.52 7.73
C GLY A 100 -8.59 -12.73 8.63
N GLY A 101 -8.99 -12.73 9.91
CA GLY A 101 -8.62 -13.77 10.88
C GLY A 101 -7.16 -13.70 11.39
N TRP A 102 -6.40 -12.66 11.01
CA TRP A 102 -5.06 -12.43 11.54
C TRP A 102 -5.12 -11.81 12.94
N SER A 103 -4.27 -12.27 13.85
CA SER A 103 -3.98 -11.52 15.07
C SER A 103 -2.72 -10.67 14.88
N PRO A 104 -2.53 -9.58 15.65
CA PRO A 104 -1.31 -8.77 15.59
C PRO A 104 -0.04 -9.63 15.74
N GLY A 105 -0.06 -10.59 16.67
CA GLY A 105 1.05 -11.51 16.90
C GLY A 105 1.31 -12.44 15.72
N ARG A 106 0.28 -13.04 15.13
CA ARG A 106 0.45 -13.93 13.97
C ARG A 106 0.94 -13.16 12.74
N LEU A 107 0.42 -11.94 12.53
CA LEU A 107 0.82 -11.08 11.42
C LEU A 107 2.29 -10.66 11.56
N SER A 108 2.75 -10.36 12.78
CA SER A 108 4.15 -10.00 13.04
C SER A 108 5.16 -11.10 12.65
N LEU A 109 4.74 -12.38 12.63
CA LEU A 109 5.58 -13.51 12.16
C LEU A 109 6.00 -13.38 10.68
N ALA A 110 5.21 -12.66 9.88
CA ALA A 110 5.51 -12.41 8.46
C ALA A 110 6.31 -11.12 8.24
N GLY A 111 6.48 -10.31 9.29
CA GLY A 111 7.16 -9.02 9.23
C GLY A 111 8.64 -9.07 9.66
N PRO A 112 9.27 -7.89 9.80
CA PRO A 112 10.67 -7.77 10.22
C PRO A 112 10.90 -8.07 11.71
N THR A 113 9.83 -8.20 12.50
CA THR A 113 9.89 -8.47 13.94
C THR A 113 9.09 -9.74 14.29
N PRO A 114 9.52 -10.93 13.83
CA PRO A 114 8.79 -12.18 14.05
C PRO A 114 8.76 -12.62 15.51
N ASP A 115 9.73 -12.19 16.33
CA ASP A 115 9.80 -12.50 17.76
C ASP A 115 9.18 -11.40 18.63
N LEU A 116 8.28 -10.57 18.06
CA LEU A 116 7.69 -9.42 18.77
C LEU A 116 6.93 -9.84 20.03
N PHE A 117 6.30 -11.02 20.01
CA PHE A 117 5.60 -11.61 21.16
C PHE A 117 5.94 -13.09 21.29
N PRO A 118 5.91 -13.65 22.52
CA PRO A 118 6.00 -15.10 22.71
C PRO A 118 4.85 -15.82 22.01
N ALA A 119 5.18 -16.67 21.03
CA ALA A 119 4.19 -17.41 20.25
C ALA A 119 3.58 -18.59 21.04
N PRO A 120 2.24 -18.73 21.08
CA PRO A 120 1.59 -19.93 21.61
C PRO A 120 1.97 -21.18 20.83
N ALA A 121 1.94 -22.33 21.50
CA ALA A 121 2.26 -23.61 20.86
C ALA A 121 1.36 -23.86 19.65
N GLY A 122 1.97 -24.19 18.50
CA GLY A 122 1.26 -24.49 17.25
C GLY A 122 0.95 -23.28 16.37
N VAL A 123 1.11 -22.05 16.86
CA VAL A 123 0.95 -20.84 16.04
C VAL A 123 2.18 -20.66 15.15
N ARG A 124 1.96 -20.66 13.84
CA ARG A 124 2.99 -20.45 12.81
C ARG A 124 2.35 -20.03 11.49
N LEU A 125 3.16 -19.42 10.63
CA LEU A 125 2.81 -19.22 9.23
C LEU A 125 2.69 -20.57 8.51
N THR A 126 1.75 -20.65 7.57
CA THR A 126 1.69 -21.73 6.58
C THR A 126 2.87 -21.63 5.60
N THR A 127 3.06 -22.67 4.79
CA THR A 127 4.10 -22.65 3.74
C THR A 127 3.87 -21.53 2.73
N SER A 128 2.62 -21.28 2.33
CA SER A 128 2.29 -20.21 1.37
C SER A 128 2.49 -18.82 1.96
N GLU A 129 2.07 -18.60 3.21
CA GLU A 129 2.27 -17.31 3.89
C GLU A 129 3.76 -16.99 4.10
N ARG A 130 4.57 -18.00 4.43
CA ARG A 130 6.02 -17.84 4.51
C ARG A 130 6.63 -17.50 3.15
N ALA A 131 6.22 -18.20 2.09
CA ALA A 131 6.70 -17.92 0.74
C ALA A 131 6.31 -16.50 0.29
N ALA A 132 5.11 -16.04 0.64
CA ALA A 132 4.67 -14.66 0.37
C ALA A 132 5.54 -13.64 1.11
N ALA A 133 5.86 -13.87 2.38
CA ALA A 133 6.75 -12.99 3.15
C ALA A 133 8.18 -12.95 2.58
N GLU A 134 8.74 -14.10 2.19
CA GLU A 134 10.05 -14.20 1.54
C GLU A 134 10.06 -13.48 0.18
N GLU A 135 8.99 -13.64 -0.60
CA GLU A 135 8.84 -12.97 -1.89
C GLU A 135 8.67 -11.45 -1.73
N ALA A 136 7.97 -10.99 -0.70
CA ALA A 136 7.85 -9.57 -0.39
C ALA A 136 9.20 -8.93 -0.10
N VAL A 137 10.04 -9.59 0.71
CA VAL A 137 11.42 -9.14 0.98
C VAL A 137 12.23 -9.10 -0.31
N ARG A 138 12.19 -10.17 -1.13
CA ARG A 138 12.91 -10.24 -2.40
C ARG A 138 12.49 -9.12 -3.35
N LEU A 139 11.19 -8.93 -3.53
CA LEU A 139 10.61 -8.01 -4.50
C LEU A 139 10.85 -6.56 -4.10
N SER A 140 10.61 -6.19 -2.84
CA SER A 140 10.90 -4.85 -2.33
C SER A 140 12.39 -4.52 -2.42
N THR A 141 13.28 -5.49 -2.18
CA THR A 141 14.74 -5.31 -2.35
C THR A 141 15.13 -5.10 -3.81
N ALA A 142 14.54 -5.87 -4.73
CA ALA A 142 14.84 -5.79 -6.16
C ALA A 142 14.38 -4.45 -6.77
N LEU A 143 13.23 -3.95 -6.34
CA LEU A 143 12.67 -2.68 -6.82
C LEU A 143 13.28 -1.46 -6.11
N GLY A 144 13.76 -1.61 -4.88
CA GLY A 144 14.32 -0.51 -4.11
C GLY A 144 13.29 0.57 -3.76
N GLU A 145 13.79 1.75 -3.42
CA GLU A 145 12.99 2.94 -3.11
C GLU A 145 13.19 3.99 -4.20
N PHE A 146 12.10 4.62 -4.63
CA PHE A 146 12.11 5.68 -5.64
C PHE A 146 10.88 6.58 -5.46
N ASP A 147 11.02 7.85 -5.85
CA ASP A 147 9.91 8.79 -5.93
C ASP A 147 9.15 8.57 -7.25
N HIS A 148 7.83 8.61 -7.18
CA HIS A 148 6.98 8.29 -8.33
C HIS A 148 5.65 9.07 -8.32
N ASP A 149 5.60 10.28 -7.75
CA ASP A 149 4.40 11.11 -7.88
C ASP A 149 4.12 11.45 -9.36
N GLY A 150 2.87 11.25 -9.82
CA GLY A 150 2.44 11.45 -11.20
C GLY A 150 2.69 10.25 -12.13
N PHE A 151 3.21 9.14 -11.59
CA PHE A 151 3.56 7.93 -12.34
C PHE A 151 2.36 6.99 -12.55
N GLY A 152 2.23 6.47 -13.77
CA GLY A 152 1.26 5.43 -14.13
C GLY A 152 1.95 4.11 -14.44
N LEU A 153 1.32 3.01 -14.02
CA LEU A 153 1.80 1.66 -14.24
C LEU A 153 0.67 0.66 -14.49
N ALA A 154 0.95 -0.37 -15.28
CA ALA A 154 0.19 -1.62 -15.29
C ALA A 154 1.13 -2.83 -15.25
N CYS A 155 0.98 -3.67 -14.23
CA CYS A 155 1.63 -4.98 -14.15
C CYS A 155 0.71 -6.02 -14.80
N VAL A 156 1.20 -6.76 -15.81
CA VAL A 156 0.38 -7.70 -16.59
C VAL A 156 0.96 -9.10 -16.52
N ALA A 157 0.16 -10.07 -16.07
CA ALA A 157 0.59 -11.46 -15.94
C ALA A 157 0.73 -12.14 -17.32
N GLY A 158 1.78 -12.95 -17.46
CA GLY A 158 1.88 -14.03 -18.44
C GLY A 158 2.11 -13.62 -19.90
N ILE A 159 2.24 -12.33 -20.20
CA ILE A 159 2.54 -11.82 -21.55
C ILE A 159 3.81 -10.99 -21.55
N ASP A 160 4.55 -11.02 -22.64
CA ASP A 160 5.73 -10.17 -22.83
C ASP A 160 5.37 -8.79 -23.40
N ALA A 161 6.38 -7.93 -23.53
CA ALA A 161 6.21 -6.59 -24.08
C ALA A 161 5.65 -6.59 -25.52
N ALA A 162 6.04 -7.56 -26.35
CA ALA A 162 5.60 -7.63 -27.74
C ALA A 162 4.09 -7.94 -27.83
N GLU A 163 3.61 -8.88 -27.03
CA GLU A 163 2.19 -9.21 -26.94
C GLU A 163 1.38 -8.06 -26.33
N ALA A 164 1.91 -7.37 -25.32
CA ALA A 164 1.27 -6.18 -24.75
C ALA A 164 1.10 -5.06 -25.80
N VAL A 165 2.17 -4.72 -26.54
CA VAL A 165 2.13 -3.74 -27.64
C VAL A 165 1.11 -4.15 -28.71
N ARG A 166 1.08 -5.44 -29.08
CA ARG A 166 0.12 -5.98 -30.05
C ARG A 166 -1.33 -5.81 -29.58
N ARG A 167 -1.63 -6.11 -28.31
CA ARG A 167 -2.97 -5.94 -27.72
C ARG A 167 -3.42 -4.49 -27.65
N LEU A 168 -2.48 -3.58 -27.42
CA LEU A 168 -2.73 -2.15 -27.40
C LEU A 168 -2.84 -1.53 -28.79
N GLU A 169 -2.46 -2.27 -29.84
CA GLU A 169 -2.36 -1.76 -31.22
C GLU A 169 -1.45 -0.51 -31.29
N ALA A 170 -0.43 -0.47 -30.43
CA ALA A 170 0.42 0.70 -30.27
C ALA A 170 1.54 0.72 -31.32
N ALA A 171 1.91 1.92 -31.77
CA ALA A 171 2.98 2.13 -32.75
C ALA A 171 4.30 2.49 -32.05
N PRO A 172 5.46 2.05 -32.54
CA PRO A 172 6.75 2.43 -31.96
C PRO A 172 7.00 3.94 -32.09
N VAL A 173 7.60 4.53 -31.06
CA VAL A 173 8.03 5.93 -31.04
C VAL A 173 9.54 6.00 -31.32
N ALA A 174 9.98 6.99 -32.09
CA ALA A 174 11.39 7.20 -32.40
C ALA A 174 12.17 7.71 -31.17
N ASP A 175 13.41 7.27 -31.01
CA ASP A 175 14.26 7.61 -29.85
C ASP A 175 14.47 9.12 -29.71
N GLU A 176 14.50 9.87 -30.81
CA GLU A 176 14.65 11.33 -30.79
C GLU A 176 13.46 12.02 -30.10
N VAL A 177 12.24 11.58 -30.40
CA VAL A 177 11.02 12.12 -29.78
C VAL A 177 10.99 11.81 -28.28
N ILE A 178 11.47 10.63 -27.90
CA ILE A 178 11.56 10.24 -26.49
C ILE A 178 12.63 11.04 -25.75
N GLY A 179 13.79 11.28 -26.38
CA GLY A 179 14.85 12.09 -25.80
C GLY A 179 14.37 13.49 -25.46
N GLU A 180 13.70 14.15 -26.41
CA GLU A 180 13.09 15.48 -26.21
C GLU A 180 12.02 15.46 -25.11
N LEU A 181 11.13 14.46 -25.11
CA LEU A 181 10.07 14.32 -24.09
C LEU A 181 10.59 14.07 -22.68
N LEU A 182 11.67 13.29 -22.53
CA LEU A 182 12.31 13.03 -21.24
C LEU A 182 13.08 14.24 -20.71
N GLU A 183 13.56 15.12 -21.60
CA GLU A 183 14.25 16.36 -21.22
C GLU A 183 13.26 17.44 -20.73
N ASP A 184 12.11 17.60 -21.40
CA ASP A 184 11.05 18.51 -20.97
C ASP A 184 9.63 17.94 -21.21
N PRO A 185 9.10 17.15 -20.25
CA PRO A 185 7.80 16.49 -20.42
C PRO A 185 6.61 17.45 -20.40
N TYR A 186 6.81 18.71 -19.98
CA TYR A 186 5.74 19.72 -19.86
C TYR A 186 5.72 20.74 -21.01
N GLU A 187 6.74 20.74 -21.88
CA GLU A 187 6.74 21.50 -23.14
C GLU A 187 5.94 20.82 -24.28
N TYR A 188 5.75 19.51 -24.20
CA TYR A 188 4.88 18.77 -25.12
C TYR A 188 3.40 19.08 -24.89
N ASP A 189 2.61 18.99 -25.96
CA ASP A 189 1.15 18.98 -25.80
C ASP A 189 0.78 17.82 -24.87
N MET A 190 0.12 18.15 -23.76
CA MET A 190 -0.32 17.20 -22.74
C MET A 190 -1.17 16.07 -23.35
N ASP A 191 -1.88 16.35 -24.44
CA ASP A 191 -2.71 15.36 -25.12
C ASP A 191 -1.88 14.39 -25.97
N GLU A 192 -0.74 14.82 -26.54
CA GLU A 192 0.16 13.98 -27.35
C GLU A 192 1.08 13.12 -26.47
N SER A 193 1.67 13.69 -25.41
CA SER A 193 2.55 12.96 -24.50
C SER A 193 1.79 11.97 -23.61
N ALA A 194 0.48 12.21 -23.37
CA ALA A 194 -0.39 11.31 -22.60
C ALA A 194 -0.56 9.93 -23.26
N GLN A 195 -0.31 9.80 -24.56
CA GLN A 195 -0.45 8.52 -25.28
C GLN A 195 0.85 7.72 -25.34
N ILE A 196 1.99 8.28 -24.94
CA ILE A 196 3.29 7.62 -24.99
C ILE A 196 3.51 6.82 -23.69
N ILE A 197 3.78 5.53 -23.85
CA ILE A 197 4.02 4.58 -22.75
C ILE A 197 5.28 3.75 -23.02
N GLY A 198 5.95 3.35 -21.96
CA GLY A 198 7.03 2.36 -21.98
C GLY A 198 6.48 0.97 -21.72
N VAL A 199 7.03 -0.05 -22.38
CA VAL A 199 6.68 -1.45 -22.14
C VAL A 199 7.95 -2.27 -21.91
N THR A 200 7.98 -3.03 -20.82
CA THR A 200 9.15 -3.81 -20.40
C THR A 200 8.76 -5.23 -20.00
N SER A 201 9.39 -6.24 -20.60
CA SER A 201 9.23 -7.64 -20.18
C SER A 201 9.98 -7.89 -18.88
N VAL A 202 9.35 -8.65 -17.98
CA VAL A 202 9.94 -9.10 -16.71
C VAL A 202 9.60 -10.57 -16.48
N PRO A 203 10.32 -11.31 -15.63
CA PRO A 203 9.92 -12.66 -15.29
C PRO A 203 8.46 -12.69 -14.77
N GLY A 204 7.62 -13.53 -15.39
CA GLY A 204 6.20 -13.63 -15.07
C GLY A 204 5.26 -12.78 -15.95
N GLY A 205 5.75 -11.87 -16.78
CA GLY A 205 4.92 -11.06 -17.66
C GLY A 205 5.58 -9.75 -18.13
N CYS A 206 4.86 -8.63 -18.05
CA CYS A 206 5.40 -7.33 -18.43
C CYS A 206 4.88 -6.20 -17.53
N VAL A 207 5.62 -5.09 -17.53
CA VAL A 207 5.24 -3.82 -16.89
C VAL A 207 5.07 -2.79 -17.99
N VAL A 208 3.94 -2.08 -17.96
CA VAL A 208 3.68 -0.89 -18.78
C VAL A 208 3.82 0.33 -17.88
N THR A 209 4.56 1.34 -18.29
CA THR A 209 4.87 2.52 -17.46
C THR A 209 4.67 3.82 -18.21
N GLN A 210 4.31 4.87 -17.49
CA GLN A 210 4.32 6.24 -17.96
C GLN A 210 4.82 7.14 -16.82
N PRO A 211 6.02 7.72 -16.93
CA PRO A 211 6.60 8.54 -15.86
C PRO A 211 5.83 9.83 -15.54
N TRP A 212 5.07 10.36 -16.49
CA TRP A 212 4.42 11.67 -16.41
C TRP A 212 2.89 11.62 -16.52
N GLY A 213 2.27 10.45 -16.38
CA GLY A 213 0.83 10.34 -16.58
C GLY A 213 0.22 9.01 -16.17
N TYR A 214 -1.09 8.91 -16.32
CA TYR A 214 -1.92 7.80 -15.84
C TYR A 214 -2.32 6.81 -16.93
N ALA A 215 -1.82 6.94 -18.16
CA ALA A 215 -2.30 6.15 -19.30
C ALA A 215 -2.30 4.63 -19.06
N PRO A 216 -1.26 4.03 -18.43
CA PRO A 216 -1.26 2.59 -18.13
C PRO A 216 -2.42 2.15 -17.21
N HIS A 217 -2.90 3.04 -16.33
CA HIS A 217 -3.98 2.75 -15.37
C HIS A 217 -5.38 2.92 -15.98
N MET A 218 -5.52 3.53 -17.17
CA MET A 218 -6.84 3.78 -17.75
C MET A 218 -7.61 2.46 -18.01
N PRO A 219 -8.93 2.40 -17.70
CA PRO A 219 -9.74 1.18 -17.82
C PRO A 219 -9.61 0.47 -19.18
N GLY A 220 -9.68 1.22 -20.28
CA GLY A 220 -9.57 0.69 -21.63
C GLY A 220 -8.20 0.11 -21.95
N VAL A 221 -7.12 0.62 -21.32
CA VAL A 221 -5.77 0.06 -21.43
C VAL A 221 -5.71 -1.27 -20.66
N LEU A 222 -6.17 -1.27 -19.40
CA LEU A 222 -6.20 -2.46 -18.55
C LEU A 222 -7.05 -3.60 -19.15
N THR A 223 -8.23 -3.29 -19.68
CA THR A 223 -9.09 -4.27 -20.37
C THR A 223 -8.38 -4.93 -21.56
N ARG A 224 -7.66 -4.16 -22.38
CA ARG A 224 -6.93 -4.72 -23.54
C ARG A 224 -5.76 -5.59 -23.10
N LEU A 225 -5.01 -5.15 -22.09
CA LEU A 225 -3.88 -5.89 -21.56
C LEU A 225 -4.31 -7.20 -20.87
N SER A 226 -5.43 -7.19 -20.17
CA SER A 226 -5.92 -8.32 -19.37
C SER A 226 -6.63 -9.44 -20.16
N ALA A 227 -6.77 -9.36 -21.49
CA ALA A 227 -7.47 -10.40 -22.26
C ALA A 227 -6.85 -11.81 -22.05
N GLY A 228 -7.60 -12.73 -21.43
CA GLY A 228 -7.10 -14.07 -21.09
C GLY A 228 -6.04 -14.12 -19.98
N THR A 229 -5.91 -13.05 -19.19
CA THR A 229 -4.95 -12.92 -18.09
C THR A 229 -5.46 -11.89 -17.04
N VAL A 230 -4.59 -11.44 -16.14
CA VAL A 230 -4.89 -10.40 -15.16
C VAL A 230 -3.84 -9.29 -15.22
N CYS A 231 -4.28 -8.06 -15.02
CA CYS A 231 -3.39 -6.94 -14.75
C CYS A 231 -3.81 -6.14 -13.52
N TYR A 232 -2.83 -5.52 -12.87
CA TYR A 232 -3.05 -4.53 -11.82
C TYR A 232 -2.52 -3.18 -12.31
N GLY A 233 -3.41 -2.19 -12.42
CA GLY A 233 -3.07 -0.81 -12.74
C GLY A 233 -2.83 0.01 -11.49
N LEU A 234 -1.91 0.97 -11.59
CA LEU A 234 -1.57 1.94 -10.55
C LEU A 234 -1.44 3.32 -11.18
N TYR A 235 -2.04 4.32 -10.56
CA TYR A 235 -1.68 5.72 -10.73
C TYR A 235 -1.30 6.33 -9.39
N ALA A 236 -0.05 6.76 -9.27
CA ALA A 236 0.45 7.48 -8.11
C ALA A 236 0.04 8.94 -8.20
N ASN A 237 -1.19 9.25 -7.78
CA ASN A 237 -1.77 10.57 -7.94
C ASN A 237 -1.18 11.57 -6.93
N PRO A 238 -0.53 12.66 -7.36
CA PRO A 238 0.08 13.65 -6.44
C PRO A 238 -0.91 14.31 -5.48
N LYS A 239 -2.22 14.28 -5.82
CA LYS A 239 -3.26 14.93 -5.02
C LYS A 239 -3.88 14.01 -3.96
N SER A 240 -4.03 12.72 -4.26
CA SER A 240 -4.83 11.79 -3.45
C SER A 240 -4.10 10.50 -3.08
N GLY A 241 -2.85 10.32 -3.51
CA GLY A 241 -2.06 9.11 -3.30
C GLY A 241 -2.32 8.04 -4.35
N ASN A 242 -1.89 6.82 -4.05
CA ASN A 242 -1.94 5.69 -4.99
C ASN A 242 -3.38 5.22 -5.25
N GLN A 243 -3.76 5.16 -6.53
CA GLN A 243 -5.04 4.65 -7.02
C GLN A 243 -4.79 3.38 -7.82
N GLY A 244 -5.48 2.31 -7.46
CA GLY A 244 -5.31 0.98 -8.03
C GLY A 244 -6.55 0.49 -8.77
N GLY A 245 -6.35 -0.40 -9.72
CA GLY A 245 -7.42 -1.06 -10.46
C GLY A 245 -7.03 -2.47 -10.88
N ILE A 246 -8.00 -3.38 -10.88
CA ILE A 246 -7.81 -4.77 -11.31
C ILE A 246 -8.64 -4.97 -12.57
N ALA A 247 -8.02 -5.50 -13.62
CA ALA A 247 -8.74 -6.04 -14.76
C ALA A 247 -8.33 -7.49 -15.03
N ARG A 248 -9.32 -8.32 -15.33
CA ARG A 248 -9.16 -9.73 -15.63
C ARG A 248 -10.00 -10.10 -16.84
N ASP A 249 -9.40 -10.85 -17.75
CA ASP A 249 -10.09 -11.38 -18.92
C ASP A 249 -10.84 -10.30 -19.74
N GLY A 250 -10.29 -9.07 -19.78
CA GLY A 250 -10.91 -7.95 -20.48
C GLY A 250 -12.06 -7.27 -19.75
N ALA A 251 -12.19 -7.44 -18.43
CA ALA A 251 -13.17 -6.75 -17.62
C ALA A 251 -12.52 -6.13 -16.37
N VAL A 252 -12.92 -4.92 -16.01
CA VAL A 252 -12.51 -4.29 -14.75
C VAL A 252 -13.27 -4.94 -13.60
N GLU A 253 -12.55 -5.54 -12.64
CA GLU A 253 -13.09 -6.22 -11.46
C GLU A 253 -13.01 -5.35 -10.20
N GLY A 254 -12.02 -4.45 -10.13
CA GLY A 254 -11.78 -3.58 -8.99
C GLY A 254 -11.27 -2.21 -9.41
N TRP A 255 -11.69 -1.17 -8.69
CA TRP A 255 -11.37 0.22 -9.00
C TRP A 255 -11.27 1.04 -7.71
N ASP A 256 -10.50 2.13 -7.73
CA ASP A 256 -10.23 2.99 -6.56
C ASP A 256 -9.63 2.21 -5.38
N LEU A 257 -8.75 1.26 -5.71
CA LEU A 257 -8.00 0.47 -4.73
C LEU A 257 -6.79 1.25 -4.23
N HIS A 258 -6.21 0.85 -3.10
CA HIS A 258 -5.11 1.57 -2.46
C HIS A 258 -3.88 0.66 -2.30
N PRO A 259 -3.19 0.29 -3.39
CA PRO A 259 -2.00 -0.54 -3.31
C PRO A 259 -0.93 0.15 -2.45
N GLY A 260 -0.29 -0.62 -1.57
CA GLY A 260 0.63 -0.10 -0.56
C GLY A 260 -0.04 0.58 0.64
N GLY A 261 -1.37 0.58 0.70
CA GLY A 261 -2.15 0.97 1.88
C GLY A 261 -2.16 -0.10 2.98
N GLY A 262 -2.84 0.21 4.08
CA GLY A 262 -3.11 -0.75 5.15
C GLY A 262 -4.31 -1.66 4.85
N PRO A 263 -4.48 -2.75 5.62
CA PRO A 263 -5.60 -3.67 5.47
C PRO A 263 -6.95 -3.04 5.89
N TYR A 264 -8.05 -3.48 5.26
CA TYR A 264 -9.43 -3.03 5.51
C TYR A 264 -10.31 -4.13 6.15
N GLU A 265 -11.45 -3.71 6.71
CA GLU A 265 -12.34 -4.58 7.51
C GLU A 265 -12.79 -5.85 6.77
N ASN A 266 -13.04 -5.76 5.45
CA ASN A 266 -13.58 -6.83 4.63
C ASN A 266 -12.51 -7.60 3.85
N ASP A 267 -11.23 -7.32 4.08
CA ASP A 267 -10.13 -7.99 3.38
C ASP A 267 -10.07 -9.48 3.76
N THR A 268 -9.83 -10.31 2.75
CA THR A 268 -9.51 -11.72 2.92
C THR A 268 -8.18 -11.90 3.68
N PRO A 269 -7.90 -13.10 4.23
CA PRO A 269 -6.62 -13.35 4.88
C PRO A 269 -5.40 -13.07 3.99
N GLU A 270 -5.53 -13.28 2.67
CA GLU A 270 -4.46 -13.03 1.71
C GLU A 270 -4.27 -11.52 1.46
N GLU A 271 -5.36 -10.78 1.29
CA GLU A 271 -5.31 -9.31 1.12
C GLU A 271 -4.72 -8.62 2.34
N VAL A 272 -5.11 -9.04 3.55
CA VAL A 272 -4.52 -8.53 4.79
C VAL A 272 -3.01 -8.76 4.86
N LEU A 273 -2.56 -9.98 4.50
CA LEU A 273 -1.14 -10.30 4.49
C LEU A 273 -0.39 -9.47 3.44
N ASN A 274 -0.92 -9.35 2.22
CA ASN A 274 -0.29 -8.58 1.15
C ASN A 274 -0.23 -7.08 1.50
N ALA A 275 -1.30 -6.50 2.05
CA ALA A 275 -1.32 -5.11 2.51
C ALA A 275 -0.27 -4.87 3.59
N TYR A 276 -0.14 -5.80 4.55
CA TYR A 276 0.90 -5.72 5.56
C TYR A 276 2.31 -5.80 4.96
N LEU A 277 2.57 -6.80 4.12
CA LEU A 277 3.90 -7.08 3.54
C LEU A 277 4.41 -5.95 2.62
N TYR A 278 3.51 -5.37 1.83
CA TYR A 278 3.84 -4.34 0.84
C TYR A 278 3.39 -2.94 1.24
N GLN A 279 3.12 -2.71 2.53
CA GLN A 279 2.78 -1.38 3.02
C GLN A 279 3.84 -0.36 2.61
N TYR A 280 3.39 0.77 2.05
CA TYR A 280 4.21 1.83 1.45
C TYR A 280 5.03 1.41 0.20
N ASN A 281 4.83 0.21 -0.34
CA ASN A 281 5.48 -0.26 -1.56
C ASN A 281 4.42 -0.69 -2.60
N ALA A 282 3.73 0.29 -3.17
CA ALA A 282 2.60 0.07 -4.08
C ALA A 282 3.00 -0.70 -5.35
N VAL A 283 4.17 -0.39 -5.93
CA VAL A 283 4.64 -1.08 -7.13
C VAL A 283 4.93 -2.55 -6.84
N ALA A 284 5.59 -2.87 -5.71
CA ALA A 284 5.80 -4.25 -5.31
C ALA A 284 4.47 -4.98 -5.06
N TYR A 285 3.48 -4.32 -4.44
CA TYR A 285 2.14 -4.87 -4.29
C TYR A 285 1.53 -5.24 -5.65
N CYS A 286 1.56 -4.32 -6.63
CA CYS A 286 1.02 -4.56 -7.97
C CYS A 286 1.73 -5.73 -8.68
N CYS A 287 3.06 -5.78 -8.62
CA CYS A 287 3.83 -6.89 -9.17
C CYS A 287 3.47 -8.23 -8.50
N ALA A 288 3.40 -8.26 -7.16
CA ALA A 288 3.09 -9.46 -6.41
C ALA A 288 1.69 -9.99 -6.72
N PHE A 289 0.69 -9.10 -6.80
CA PHE A 289 -0.70 -9.46 -7.09
C PHE A 289 -0.85 -10.26 -8.39
N VAL A 290 -0.13 -9.88 -9.44
CA VAL A 290 -0.16 -10.57 -10.74
C VAL A 290 0.97 -11.61 -10.92
N GLY A 291 1.81 -11.82 -9.90
CA GLY A 291 2.89 -12.80 -9.93
C GLY A 291 4.11 -12.39 -10.77
N LEU A 292 4.35 -11.09 -10.99
CA LEU A 292 5.58 -10.61 -11.63
C LEU A 292 6.77 -10.70 -10.67
N ARG A 293 7.93 -11.04 -11.22
CA ARG A 293 9.18 -11.22 -10.46
C ARG A 293 10.33 -10.43 -11.08
N PRO A 294 10.24 -9.08 -11.15
CA PRO A 294 11.36 -8.25 -11.57
C PRO A 294 12.60 -8.50 -10.68
N THR A 295 13.79 -8.36 -11.27
CA THR A 295 15.08 -8.60 -10.62
C THR A 295 15.81 -7.31 -10.26
N ASP A 296 15.34 -6.20 -10.79
CA ASP A 296 15.88 -4.85 -10.65
C ASP A 296 14.73 -3.85 -10.98
N PRO A 297 14.93 -2.54 -10.75
CA PRO A 297 13.86 -1.57 -10.95
C PRO A 297 13.75 -1.04 -12.39
N ARG A 298 14.51 -1.57 -13.36
CA ARG A 298 14.57 -1.02 -14.73
C ARG A 298 13.19 -0.95 -15.38
N ALA A 299 12.35 -1.97 -15.17
CA ALA A 299 11.01 -2.02 -15.74
C ALA A 299 10.05 -0.95 -15.21
N VAL A 300 10.44 -0.23 -14.14
CA VAL A 300 9.63 0.77 -13.46
C VAL A 300 10.20 2.18 -13.66
N VAL A 301 11.50 2.36 -13.42
CA VAL A 301 12.16 3.68 -13.44
C VAL A 301 13.28 3.80 -14.48
N GLY A 302 13.60 2.71 -15.18
CA GLY A 302 14.66 2.68 -16.20
C GLY A 302 14.11 2.85 -17.61
N THR A 303 15.00 2.70 -18.58
CA THR A 303 14.62 2.67 -20.00
C THR A 303 13.82 1.40 -20.31
N PRO A 304 12.60 1.53 -20.86
CA PRO A 304 11.79 0.38 -21.23
C PRO A 304 12.38 -0.39 -22.41
N ASP A 305 11.87 -1.59 -22.68
CA ASP A 305 12.28 -2.36 -23.87
C ASP A 305 11.86 -1.65 -25.16
N THR A 306 10.72 -0.97 -25.12
CA THR A 306 10.20 -0.16 -26.22
C THR A 306 9.32 0.97 -25.70
N TRP A 307 9.39 2.11 -26.38
CA TRP A 307 8.43 3.19 -26.25
C TRP A 307 7.41 3.08 -27.38
N VAL A 308 6.14 3.17 -27.02
CA VAL A 308 5.03 3.09 -27.98
C VAL A 308 4.00 4.17 -27.74
N GLN A 309 3.36 4.60 -28.83
CA GLN A 309 2.24 5.52 -28.81
C GLN A 309 0.94 4.73 -28.93
N LEU A 310 0.08 4.93 -27.94
CA LEU A 310 -1.29 4.46 -27.96
C LEU A 310 -2.08 5.17 -29.07
N PRO A 311 -2.89 4.47 -29.87
CA PRO A 311 -3.75 5.10 -30.86
C PRO A 311 -4.86 5.93 -30.20
N GLU A 312 -5.32 6.98 -30.87
CA GLU A 312 -6.37 7.87 -30.39
C GLU A 312 -7.71 7.13 -30.22
N ARG A 313 -8.18 7.02 -28.97
CA ARG A 313 -9.47 6.42 -28.60
C ARG A 313 -9.87 6.85 -27.18
N ASP A 314 -11.13 6.63 -26.82
CA ASP A 314 -11.56 6.73 -25.42
C ASP A 314 -11.03 5.53 -24.63
N TYR A 315 -10.11 5.78 -23.71
CA TYR A 315 -9.56 4.79 -22.79
C TYR A 315 -10.22 4.81 -21.40
N TRP A 316 -11.14 5.75 -21.14
CA TRP A 316 -11.91 5.77 -19.89
C TRP A 316 -13.12 4.85 -19.94
N SER A 317 -13.60 4.56 -21.14
CA SER A 317 -14.56 3.48 -21.39
C SER A 317 -13.82 2.15 -21.66
N PRO A 318 -14.17 1.05 -20.98
CA PRO A 318 -13.56 -0.26 -21.17
C PRO A 318 -13.79 -0.84 -22.57
#